data_AF-A0A559R8L7-F1
#
_entry.id   AF-A0A559R8L7-F1
#
_cell.length_a   1.000
_cell.length_b   1.000
_cell.length_c   1.000
_cell.angle_alpha   90.00
_cell.angle_beta   90.00
_cell.angle_gamma   90.00
#
_symmetry.space_group_name_H-M   'P 1'
#
loop_
_entity.id
_entity.type
_entity.pdbx_description
1 polymer ?
#
loop_
_entity_poly.entity_id
_entity_poly.type
_entity_poly.pdbx_seq_one_letter_code
_entity_poly.pdbx_strand_id
1 'polypeptide(L)' 'MTKKNILQNPTKTNLIVFTLLWMVSVILITLSVTDLFTESVFQKRYIPVFIIGLASSRMVAKLYYNYFKNKKN' A
#
# COMPACT_ATOMS: atom_id res chain seq x y z
N MET A 1 15.77 6.11 -24.99
CA MET A 1 15.17 6.87 -23.88
C MET A 1 14.60 5.90 -22.86
N THR A 2 15.27 5.71 -21.71
CA THR A 2 14.79 4.82 -20.66
C THR A 2 13.51 5.42 -20.07
N LYS A 3 12.36 4.76 -20.26
CA LYS A 3 11.07 5.20 -19.72
C LYS A 3 11.23 5.47 -18.22
N LYS A 4 11.01 6.71 -17.81
CA LYS A 4 11.09 7.15 -16.41
C LYS A 4 10.05 6.38 -15.59
N ASN A 5 10.47 5.34 -14.88
CA ASN A 5 9.55 4.48 -14.14
C ASN A 5 9.20 5.14 -12.79
N ILE A 6 7.90 5.30 -12.55
CA ILE A 6 7.33 5.91 -11.35
C ILE A 6 7.79 5.17 -10.07
N LEU A 7 8.01 3.87 -10.17
CA LEU A 7 8.54 3.05 -9.07
C LEU A 7 10.02 3.29 -8.81
N GLN A 8 10.80 3.62 -9.83
CA GLN A 8 12.26 3.82 -9.71
C GLN A 8 12.61 5.27 -9.35
N ASN A 9 11.82 6.25 -9.80
CA ASN A 9 12.01 7.68 -9.54
C ASN A 9 10.69 8.35 -9.12
N PRO A 10 10.16 8.01 -7.93
CA PRO A 10 8.94 8.61 -7.44
C PRO A 10 9.13 10.10 -7.09
N THR A 11 8.11 10.92 -7.35
CA THR A 11 8.03 12.29 -6.84
C THR A 11 7.34 12.32 -5.47
N LYS A 12 7.42 13.45 -4.75
CA LYS A 12 6.68 13.66 -3.49
C LYS A 12 5.17 13.46 -3.67
N THR A 13 4.62 13.93 -4.80
CA THR A 13 3.20 13.78 -5.12
C THR A 13 2.82 12.32 -5.28
N ASN A 14 3.64 11.53 -6.00
CA ASN A 14 3.38 10.10 -6.19
C ASN A 14 3.33 9.36 -4.84
N LEU A 15 4.26 9.67 -3.94
CA LEU A 15 4.25 9.12 -2.59
C LEU A 15 2.94 9.42 -1.86
N ILE A 16 2.54 10.69 -1.79
CA ILE A 16 1.32 11.09 -1.08
C ILE A 16 0.09 10.40 -1.67
N VAL A 17 -0.04 10.37 -3.00
CA VAL A 17 -1.17 9.74 -3.69
C VAL A 17 -1.21 8.23 -3.45
N PHE A 18 -0.08 7.52 -3.62
CA PHE A 18 -0.05 6.07 -3.39
C PHE A 18 -0.25 5.70 -1.92
N THR A 19 0.23 6.51 -0.97
CA THR A 19 -0.02 6.30 0.46
C THR A 19 -1.49 6.51 0.81
N LEU A 20 -2.12 7.58 0.32
CA LEU A 20 -3.55 7.83 0.51
C LEU A 20 -4.39 6.71 -0.09
N LEU A 21 -4.07 6.30 -1.32
CA LEU A 21 -4.77 5.21 -2.00
C LEU A 21 -4.64 3.88 -1.24
N TRP A 22 -3.45 3.59 -0.71
CA TRP A 22 -3.20 2.42 0.13
C TRP A 22 -4.01 2.46 1.41
N MET A 23 -4.03 3.60 2.13
CA MET A 23 -4.84 3.78 3.34
C MET A 23 -6.32 3.54 3.07
N VAL A 24 -6.89 4.17 2.04
CA VAL A 24 -8.30 4.00 1.67
C VAL A 24 -8.59 2.54 1.32
N SER A 25 -7.72 1.89 0.55
CA SER A 25 -7.89 0.48 0.17
C SER A 25 -7.90 -0.45 1.38
N VAL A 26 -6.97 -0.27 2.32
CA VAL A 26 -6.89 -1.09 3.54
C VAL A 26 -8.14 -0.91 4.39
N ILE A 27 -8.58 0.33 4.62
CA ILE A 27 -9.78 0.61 5.40
C ILE A 27 -11.01 -0.04 4.74
N LEU A 28 -11.17 0.14 3.43
CA LEU A 28 -12.35 -0.36 2.71
C LEU A 28 -12.41 -1.89 2.73
N ILE A 29 -11.26 -2.55 2.52
CA ILE A 29 -11.16 -4.00 2.61
C ILE A 29 -11.44 -4.49 4.03
N THR A 30 -10.89 -3.83 5.06
CA THR A 30 -11.17 -4.21 6.45
C THR A 30 -12.66 -4.10 6.75
N LEU A 31 -13.30 -2.96 6.44
CA LEU A 31 -14.72 -2.75 6.66
C LEU A 31 -15.59 -3.75 5.89
N SER A 32 -15.24 -4.04 4.64
CA SER A 32 -15.98 -4.99 3.79
C SER A 32 -15.91 -6.42 4.32
N VAL A 33 -14.81 -6.79 4.97
CA VAL A 33 -14.54 -8.16 5.39
C VAL A 33 -15.05 -8.41 6.81
N THR A 34 -15.06 -7.37 7.65
CA THR A 34 -15.48 -7.46 9.04
C THR A 34 -16.94 -7.09 9.26
N ASP A 35 -17.70 -6.81 8.19
CA ASP A 35 -19.05 -6.24 8.26
C ASP A 35 -19.10 -5.05 9.22
N LEU A 36 -18.30 -4.01 8.92
CA LEU A 36 -18.12 -2.83 9.77
C LEU A 36 -17.64 -3.13 11.20
N PHE A 37 -16.76 -4.12 11.36
CA PHE A 37 -16.23 -4.63 12.63
C PHE A 37 -17.21 -5.43 13.49
N THR A 38 -18.35 -5.85 12.93
CA THR A 38 -19.26 -6.80 13.57
C THR A 38 -18.62 -8.19 13.71
N GLU A 39 -17.79 -8.56 12.74
CA GLU A 39 -17.03 -9.82 12.73
C GLU A 39 -15.55 -9.62 13.12
N SER A 40 -14.95 -10.61 13.79
CA SER A 40 -13.57 -10.52 14.27
C SER A 40 -12.55 -10.52 13.12
N VAL A 41 -11.72 -9.48 13.05
CA VAL A 41 -10.63 -9.30 12.07
C VAL A 41 -9.62 -10.46 11.99
N PHE A 42 -9.47 -11.30 13.02
CA PHE A 42 -8.44 -12.35 13.08
C PHE A 42 -8.93 -13.74 12.66
N GLN A 43 -10.04 -13.82 11.93
CA GLN A 43 -10.56 -15.11 11.47
C GLN A 43 -9.75 -15.69 10.30
N LYS A 44 -9.60 -17.02 10.29
CA LYS A 44 -8.87 -17.75 9.24
C LYS A 44 -9.42 -17.49 7.83
N ARG A 45 -10.72 -17.22 7.68
CA ARG A 45 -11.32 -16.88 6.38
C ARG A 45 -10.78 -15.57 5.78
N TYR A 46 -10.13 -14.73 6.57
CA TYR A 46 -9.57 -13.44 6.13
C TYR A 46 -8.07 -13.49 5.84
N ILE A 47 -7.44 -14.67 5.88
CA ILE A 47 -6.03 -14.85 5.49
C ILE A 47 -5.71 -14.21 4.11
N PRO A 48 -6.54 -14.36 3.05
CA PRO A 48 -6.29 -13.72 1.76
C PRO A 48 -6.19 -12.18 1.84
N VAL A 49 -7.00 -11.57 2.71
CA VAL A 49 -7.04 -10.12 2.93
C VAL A 49 -5.75 -9.64 3.56
N PHE A 50 -5.22 -10.36 4.55
CA PHE A 50 -3.92 -10.05 5.15
C PHE A 50 -2.78 -10.19 4.13
N ILE A 51 -2.83 -11.20 3.25
CA ILE A 51 -1.84 -11.37 2.18
C ILE A 51 -1.86 -10.17 1.23
N ILE A 52 -3.05 -9.72 0.82
CA ILE A 52 -3.21 -8.54 -0.03
C ILE A 52 -2.66 -7.30 0.69
N GLY A 53 -3.04 -7.08 1.95
CA GLY A 53 -2.54 -5.96 2.76
C GLY A 53 -1.02 -5.93 2.88
N LEU A 54 -0.39 -7.09 3.09
CA LEU A 54 1.08 -7.23 3.15
C LEU A 54 1.75 -7.02 1.78
N ALA A 55 1.15 -7.49 0.69
CA ALA A 55 1.68 -7.25 -0.65
C ALA A 55 1.62 -5.76 -1.01
N SER A 56 0.49 -5.11 -0.71
CA SER A 56 0.30 -3.68 -0.94
C SER A 56 1.24 -2.83 -0.08
N SER A 57 1.45 -3.18 1.19
CA SER A 57 2.38 -2.46 2.07
C SER A 57 3.83 -2.56 1.60
N ARG A 58 4.26 -3.73 1.08
CA ARG A 58 5.59 -3.89 0.45
C ARG A 58 5.78 -2.96 -0.75
N MET A 59 4.75 -2.77 -1.57
CA MET A 59 4.81 -1.87 -2.73
C MET A 59 4.99 -0.41 -2.30
N VAL A 60 4.22 0.06 -1.30
CA VAL A 60 4.35 1.40 -0.74
C VAL A 60 5.72 1.59 -0.09
N ALA A 61 6.18 0.61 0.71
CA ALA A 61 7.50 0.64 1.35
C ALA A 61 8.64 0.75 0.32
N LYS A 62 8.55 0.03 -0.81
CA LYS A 62 9.52 0.14 -1.90
C LYS A 62 9.52 1.52 -2.56
N LEU A 63 8.34 2.13 -2.68
CA LEU A 63 8.17 3.50 -3.19
C LEU A 63 8.84 4.53 -2.27
N TYR A 64 8.66 4.41 -0.95
CA TYR A 64 9.37 5.23 0.04
C TYR A 64 10.88 5.01 -0.01
N TYR A 65 11.33 3.76 -0.04
CA TYR A 65 12.75 3.42 -0.12
C TYR A 65 13.42 4.06 -1.34
N ASN A 66 12.80 3.92 -2.52
CA ASN A 66 13.34 4.49 -3.75
C ASN A 66 13.32 6.04 -3.75
N TYR A 67 12.31 6.65 -3.13
CA TYR A 67 12.28 8.11 -2.96
C TYR A 67 13.44 8.61 -2.09
N PHE A 68 13.67 8.01 -0.93
CA PHE A 68 14.76 8.41 -0.03
C PHE A 68 16.13 8.12 -0.64
N LYS A 69 16.28 6.99 -1.34
CA LYS A 69 17.51 6.64 -2.05
C LYS A 69 17.85 7.68 -3.12
N ASN A 70 16.88 8.11 -3.93
CA ASN A 70 17.12 9.08 -4.99
C ASN A 70 17.25 10.52 -4.50
N LYS A 71 16.72 10.84 -3.32
CA LYS A 71 16.90 12.16 -2.68
C LYS A 71 18.30 12.33 -2.07
N LYS A 72 18.98 11.23 -1.75
CA LYS A 72 20.31 11.24 -1.13
C LYS A 72 21.45 11.29 -2.16
N ASN A 73 21.17 10.93 -3.42
CA ASN A 73 22.04 11.19 -4.57
C ASN A 73 21.77 12.59 -5.13
#